data_AF-A0A7S1VUW7-F1
#
_entry.id   AF-A0A7S1VUW7-F1
#
_cell.length_a   1.000
_cell.length_b   1.000
_cell.length_c   1.000
_cell.angle_alpha   90.00
_cell.angle_beta   90.00
_cell.angle_gamma   90.00
#
_symmetry.space_group_name_H-M   'P 1'
#
loop_
_entity.id
_entity.type
_entity.pdbx_description
1 polymer ?
#
loop_
_entity_poly.entity_id
_entity_poly.type
_entity_poly.pdbx_seq_one_letter_code
_entity_poly.pdbx_strand_id
1 'polypeptide(L)'
;FVAQEEMDRYRGFWWSPDSEGILLAKVDESRVPPYRIIHQGGGAGGATSSSSSNPGSNGGSSSTAAVGADDNAPTTMFEDHRYPFCGQANPQVELAYCAVPTKEILHGTDEERNETAWHFWEIAQWFAPPREAQEYLARVSWLPDGSACVQWQNRTQTTLVLVRLDLEHGTSKTLHVERSDV
;
A
#
# COMPACT_ATOMS: atom_id res chain seq x y z
N PHE A 1 6.23 -3.94 -3.61
CA PHE A 1 7.36 -4.22 -4.52
C PHE A 1 7.46 -3.19 -5.66
N VAL A 2 6.56 -3.20 -6.66
CA VAL A 2 6.67 -2.37 -7.90
C VAL A 2 6.95 -0.90 -7.65
N ALA A 3 6.23 -0.26 -6.72
CA ALA A 3 6.44 1.15 -6.43
C ALA A 3 7.86 1.47 -5.93
N GLN A 4 8.46 0.57 -5.16
CA GLN A 4 9.79 0.78 -4.57
C GLN A 4 10.88 0.52 -5.61
N GLU A 5 10.82 -0.63 -6.28
CA GLU A 5 11.86 -1.11 -7.18
C GLU A 5 11.82 -0.44 -8.57
N GLU A 6 10.63 -0.32 -9.15
CA GLU A 6 10.48 0.12 -10.56
C GLU A 6 10.14 1.60 -10.69
N MET A 7 9.67 2.24 -9.61
CA MET A 7 9.25 3.65 -9.64
C MET A 7 10.02 4.55 -8.68
N ASP A 8 10.99 4.02 -7.92
CA ASP A 8 11.76 4.80 -6.94
C ASP A 8 10.84 5.51 -5.91
N ARG A 9 9.80 4.81 -5.43
CA ARG A 9 8.85 5.30 -4.43
C ARG A 9 8.81 4.37 -3.22
N TYR A 10 9.60 4.72 -2.21
CA TYR A 10 9.72 3.97 -0.96
C TYR A 10 8.67 4.31 0.11
N ARG A 11 7.93 5.42 -0.05
CA ARG A 11 6.91 5.87 0.92
C ARG A 11 5.49 5.61 0.43
N GLY A 12 4.61 5.27 1.38
CA GLY A 12 3.17 5.13 1.19
C GLY A 12 2.34 6.17 1.94
N PHE A 13 2.96 7.18 2.55
CA PHE A 13 2.25 8.25 3.27
C PHE A 13 2.95 9.61 3.14
N TRP A 14 2.19 10.69 3.34
CA TRP A 14 2.65 12.07 3.20
C TRP A 14 1.94 12.98 4.22
N TRP A 15 2.65 13.38 5.27
CA TRP A 15 2.20 14.43 6.20
C TRP A 15 2.02 15.76 5.48
N SER A 16 0.89 16.40 5.74
CA SER A 16 0.62 17.78 5.38
C SER A 16 1.66 18.72 6.02
N PRO A 17 2.01 19.85 5.36
CA PRO A 17 3.00 20.79 5.89
C PRO A 17 2.61 21.43 7.24
N ASP A 18 1.30 21.58 7.49
CA ASP A 18 0.74 22.10 8.74
C ASP A 18 0.53 21.04 9.82
N SER A 19 0.79 19.76 9.51
CA SER A 19 0.56 18.62 10.41
C SER A 19 -0.90 18.44 10.84
N GLU A 20 -1.86 18.91 10.05
CA GLU A 20 -3.30 18.73 10.31
C GLU A 20 -3.91 17.54 9.55
N GLY A 21 -3.09 16.79 8.82
CA GLY A 21 -3.54 15.64 8.06
C GLY A 21 -2.43 14.82 7.41
N ILE A 22 -2.80 13.65 6.91
CA ILE A 22 -1.90 12.71 6.26
C ILE A 22 -2.58 12.14 5.01
N LEU A 23 -1.86 12.17 3.88
CA LEU A 23 -2.23 11.36 2.72
C LEU A 23 -1.63 9.97 2.89
N LEU A 24 -2.38 8.93 2.54
CA LEU A 24 -1.97 7.53 2.65
C LEU A 24 -2.38 6.73 1.42
N ALA A 25 -1.46 5.90 0.94
CA ALA A 25 -1.70 4.94 -0.12
C ALA A 25 -2.12 3.61 0.50
N LYS A 26 -3.33 3.16 0.17
CA LYS A 26 -3.78 1.79 0.44
C LYS A 26 -3.42 0.93 -0.77
N VAL A 27 -2.81 -0.22 -0.50
CA VAL A 27 -2.38 -1.17 -1.53
C VAL A 27 -3.06 -2.50 -1.27
N ASP A 28 -3.87 -2.96 -2.24
CA ASP A 28 -4.47 -4.29 -2.23
C ASP A 28 -3.68 -5.22 -3.17
N GLU A 29 -2.98 -6.18 -2.57
CA GLU A 29 -2.16 -7.17 -3.27
C GLU A 29 -2.87 -8.54 -3.42
N SER A 30 -4.15 -8.66 -3.04
CA SER A 30 -4.89 -9.93 -3.04
C SER A 30 -4.91 -10.64 -4.40
N ARG A 31 -4.90 -9.85 -5.48
CA ARG A 31 -4.91 -10.32 -6.88
C ARG A 31 -3.53 -10.60 -7.45
N VAL A 32 -2.46 -10.23 -6.75
CA VAL A 32 -1.08 -10.42 -7.20
C VAL A 32 -0.65 -11.86 -6.91
N PRO A 33 -0.09 -12.60 -7.88
CA PRO A 33 0.30 -13.98 -7.63
C PRO A 33 1.42 -14.06 -6.57
N PRO A 34 1.39 -15.06 -5.67
CA PRO A 34 2.50 -15.33 -4.78
C PRO A 34 3.67 -15.91 -5.58
N TYR A 35 4.88 -15.54 -5.21
CA TYR A 35 6.13 -16.06 -5.72
C TYR A 35 6.98 -16.56 -4.56
N ARG A 36 7.45 -17.80 -4.69
CA ARG A 36 8.21 -18.47 -3.64
C ARG A 36 9.70 -18.32 -3.89
N ILE A 37 10.38 -17.69 -2.95
CA ILE A 37 11.84 -17.60 -2.92
C ILE A 37 12.37 -18.72 -2.04
N ILE A 38 13.19 -19.60 -2.61
CA ILE A 38 13.87 -20.68 -1.87
C ILE A 38 15.18 -20.14 -1.29
N HIS A 39 15.38 -20.27 0.01
CA HIS A 39 16.66 -19.93 0.64
C HIS A 39 17.62 -21.11 0.58
N GLN A 40 18.71 -20.98 -0.18
CA GLN A 40 19.81 -21.96 -0.13
C GLN A 40 20.72 -21.63 1.06
N GLY A 41 20.74 -22.51 2.07
CA GLY A 41 21.61 -22.37 3.25
C GLY A 41 20.98 -22.68 4.61
N GLY A 42 19.71 -23.12 4.68
CA GLY A 42 19.05 -23.51 5.93
C GLY A 42 19.68 -24.77 6.54
N GLY A 43 20.77 -24.59 7.31
CA GLY A 43 21.36 -25.64 8.14
C GLY A 43 20.35 -26.14 9.19
N ALA A 44 20.41 -27.44 9.46
CA ALA A 44 19.61 -28.12 10.47
C ALA A 44 19.66 -27.37 11.83
N GLY A 45 18.54 -26.75 12.20
CA GLY A 45 18.37 -26.04 13.45
C GLY A 45 17.00 -25.39 13.45
N GLY A 46 16.05 -26.01 14.15
CA GLY A 46 14.63 -25.70 14.09
C GLY A 46 14.32 -24.21 14.18
N ALA A 47 13.62 -23.70 13.17
CA ALA A 47 12.90 -22.45 13.25
C ALA A 47 11.52 -22.67 12.64
N THR A 48 10.51 -22.59 13.50
CA THR A 48 9.10 -22.53 13.14
C THR A 48 8.86 -21.41 12.14
N SER A 49 8.15 -21.73 11.07
CA SER A 49 7.67 -20.82 10.04
C SER A 49 7.08 -19.53 10.62
N SER A 50 7.81 -18.41 10.53
CA SER A 50 7.21 -17.10 10.69
C SER A 50 6.69 -16.65 9.33
N SER A 51 5.42 -16.97 9.04
CA SER A 51 4.65 -16.09 8.16
C SER A 51 4.56 -14.75 8.89
N SER A 52 5.09 -13.67 8.30
CA SER A 52 4.73 -12.32 8.73
C SER A 52 3.29 -12.05 8.27
N SER A 53 2.36 -12.74 8.93
CA SER A 53 0.95 -12.41 8.84
C SER A 53 0.76 -11.07 9.53
N ASN A 54 0.42 -10.04 8.74
CA ASN A 54 -0.05 -8.76 9.24
C ASN A 54 -1.22 -9.03 10.23
N PRO A 55 -1.26 -8.45 11.44
CA PRO A 55 -2.31 -8.76 12.41
C PRO A 55 -3.61 -8.11 11.93
N GLY A 56 -4.46 -8.88 11.24
CA GLY A 56 -5.76 -8.39 10.79
C GLY A 56 -6.61 -9.35 9.96
N SER A 57 -6.04 -10.39 9.34
CA SER A 57 -6.84 -11.36 8.56
C SER A 57 -7.17 -12.60 9.38
N ASN A 58 -8.31 -12.57 10.08
CA ASN A 58 -8.90 -13.78 10.64
C ASN A 58 -9.54 -14.57 9.49
N GLY A 59 -8.74 -15.39 8.81
CA GLY A 59 -9.16 -16.25 7.70
C GLY A 59 -8.63 -17.65 7.91
N GLY A 60 -9.45 -18.52 8.50
CA GLY A 60 -9.11 -19.92 8.69
C GLY A 60 -8.85 -20.63 7.36
N SER A 61 -7.76 -21.40 7.31
CA SER A 61 -7.55 -22.43 6.30
C SER A 61 -6.71 -23.56 6.90
N SER A 62 -7.44 -24.57 7.34
CA SER A 62 -7.07 -26.00 7.44
C SER A 62 -5.69 -26.40 6.92
N SER A 63 -4.84 -26.94 7.79
CA SER A 63 -3.79 -27.89 7.41
C SER A 63 -4.24 -29.31 7.79
N THR A 64 -4.65 -30.07 6.78
CA THR A 64 -4.85 -31.52 6.84
C THR A 64 -3.55 -32.20 7.28
N ALA A 65 -3.66 -33.11 8.25
CA ALA A 65 -2.58 -33.96 8.71
C ALA A 65 -2.09 -34.87 7.56
N ALA A 66 -0.78 -34.79 7.24
CA ALA A 66 -0.10 -35.84 6.50
C ALA A 66 0.69 -36.69 7.50
N VAL A 67 0.29 -37.95 7.58
CA VAL A 67 0.84 -39.01 8.41
C VAL A 67 2.12 -39.54 7.75
N GLY A 68 3.22 -39.59 8.51
CA GLY A 68 4.40 -40.41 8.22
C GLY A 68 5.35 -39.88 7.12
N ALA A 69 6.37 -39.13 7.52
CA ALA A 69 7.61 -38.98 6.77
C ALA A 69 8.75 -38.59 7.74
N ASP A 70 9.67 -39.52 7.91
CA ASP A 70 11.08 -39.42 8.28
C ASP A 70 11.55 -38.02 8.76
N ASP A 71 11.76 -37.86 10.07
CA ASP A 71 12.12 -36.60 10.75
C ASP A 71 13.51 -36.01 10.38
N ASN A 72 14.12 -36.43 9.27
CA ASN A 72 15.48 -36.01 8.89
C ASN A 72 15.63 -35.57 7.43
N ALA A 73 14.52 -35.26 6.74
CA ALA A 73 14.58 -34.59 5.44
C ALA A 73 14.98 -33.11 5.63
N PRO A 74 15.92 -32.55 4.84
CA PRO A 74 16.28 -31.14 4.95
C PRO A 74 15.06 -30.27 4.64
N THR A 75 14.56 -29.56 5.66
CA THR A 75 13.49 -28.56 5.49
C THR A 75 14.02 -27.44 4.61
N THR A 76 13.53 -27.36 3.38
CA THR A 76 13.84 -26.24 2.49
C THR A 76 13.15 -24.99 3.03
N MET A 77 13.92 -24.03 3.51
CA MET A 77 13.40 -22.73 3.93
C MET A 77 12.98 -21.93 2.70
N PHE A 78 11.80 -21.31 2.75
CA PHE A 78 11.27 -20.47 1.69
C PHE A 78 10.48 -19.29 2.25
N GLU A 79 10.39 -18.23 1.46
CA GLU A 79 9.57 -17.04 1.72
C GLU A 79 8.60 -16.84 0.55
N ASP A 80 7.34 -16.52 0.84
CA ASP A 80 6.33 -16.21 -0.18
C ASP A 80 6.16 -14.68 -0.28
N HIS A 81 6.34 -14.13 -1.48
CA HIS A 81 6.17 -12.70 -1.79
C HIS A 81 5.09 -12.46 -2.84
N ARG A 82 4.38 -11.33 -2.77
CA ARG A 82 3.49 -10.90 -3.85
C ARG A 82 4.31 -10.26 -4.97
N TYR A 83 4.40 -10.95 -6.11
CA TYR A 83 5.25 -10.53 -7.23
C TYR A 83 4.43 -10.39 -8.53
N PRO A 84 4.22 -9.18 -9.04
CA PRO A 84 3.44 -8.97 -10.27
C PRO A 84 4.31 -9.20 -11.50
N PHE A 85 4.32 -10.44 -11.98
CA PHE A 85 4.96 -10.77 -13.25
C PHE A 85 4.36 -9.97 -14.41
N CYS A 86 5.17 -9.75 -15.45
CA CYS A 86 4.69 -9.11 -16.68
C CYS A 86 3.42 -9.80 -17.21
N GLY A 87 2.41 -9.00 -17.53
CA GLY A 87 1.09 -9.49 -17.95
C GLY A 87 0.13 -9.92 -16.84
N GLN A 88 0.59 -10.09 -15.59
CA GLN A 88 -0.25 -10.47 -14.45
C GLN A 88 -0.83 -9.25 -13.72
N ALA A 89 -1.81 -9.45 -12.85
CA ALA A 89 -2.41 -8.35 -12.09
C ALA A 89 -1.36 -7.60 -11.24
N ASN A 90 -1.40 -6.27 -11.28
CA ASN A 90 -0.68 -5.43 -10.34
C ASN A 90 -1.50 -5.23 -9.06
N PRO A 91 -0.87 -4.79 -7.96
CA PRO A 91 -1.60 -4.29 -6.81
C PRO A 91 -2.54 -3.16 -7.20
N GLN A 92 -3.73 -3.13 -6.61
CA GLN A 92 -4.61 -1.98 -6.72
C GLN A 92 -4.21 -0.93 -5.69
N VAL A 93 -4.04 0.31 -6.14
CA VAL A 93 -3.64 1.41 -5.26
C VAL A 93 -4.74 2.45 -5.19
N GLU A 94 -5.09 2.84 -3.98
CA GLU A 94 -6.03 3.93 -3.68
C GLU A 94 -5.31 4.97 -2.81
N LEU A 95 -5.69 6.24 -2.93
CA LEU A 95 -5.16 7.32 -2.12
C LEU A 95 -6.26 7.86 -1.20
N ALA A 96 -5.95 8.05 0.08
CA ALA A 96 -6.86 8.68 1.02
C ALA A 96 -6.21 9.88 1.69
N TYR A 97 -7.03 10.85 2.10
CA TYR A 97 -6.70 11.88 3.07
C TYR A 97 -7.38 11.57 4.40
N CYS A 98 -6.59 11.53 5.47
CA CYS A 98 -7.08 11.43 6.84
C CYS A 98 -6.68 12.71 7.57
N ALA A 99 -7.66 13.45 8.07
CA ALA A 99 -7.39 14.60 8.92
C ALA A 99 -6.86 14.13 10.28
N VAL A 100 -5.91 14.87 10.83
CA VAL A 100 -5.25 14.59 12.10
C VAL A 100 -5.50 15.80 13.00
N PRO A 101 -6.48 15.72 13.91
CA PRO A 101 -6.77 16.79 14.88
C PRO A 101 -5.66 16.80 15.95
N THR A 102 -4.53 17.40 15.59
CA THR A 102 -3.27 17.28 16.34
C THR A 102 -3.41 17.85 17.76
N LYS A 103 -4.21 18.89 17.98
CA LYS A 103 -4.40 19.48 19.32
C LYS A 103 -5.14 18.53 20.25
N GLU A 104 -6.18 17.90 19.74
CA GLU A 104 -7.01 16.93 20.45
C GLU A 104 -6.21 15.67 20.76
N ILE A 105 -5.43 15.19 19.78
CA ILE A 105 -4.59 13.99 19.95
C ILE A 105 -3.43 14.25 20.93
N LEU A 106 -2.78 15.41 20.93
CA LEU A 106 -1.62 15.62 21.81
C LEU A 106 -1.99 15.88 23.28
N HIS A 107 -3.25 16.21 23.58
CA HIS A 107 -3.67 16.62 24.92
C HIS A 107 -4.74 15.71 25.55
N GLY A 108 -5.27 14.73 24.81
CA GLY A 108 -6.24 13.75 25.30
C GLY A 108 -5.64 12.54 26.02
N THR A 109 -6.47 11.86 26.80
CA THR A 109 -6.18 10.53 27.36
C THR A 109 -6.04 9.47 26.26
N ASP A 110 -5.42 8.33 26.58
CA ASP A 110 -5.21 7.24 25.60
C ASP A 110 -6.51 6.78 24.91
N GLU A 111 -7.61 6.73 25.65
CA GLU A 111 -8.92 6.34 25.15
C GLU A 111 -9.50 7.39 24.19
N GLU A 112 -9.49 8.67 24.57
CA GLU A 112 -9.94 9.79 23.72
C GLU A 112 -9.11 9.89 22.44
N ARG A 113 -7.78 9.69 22.53
CA ARG A 113 -6.89 9.68 21.36
C ARG A 113 -7.23 8.55 20.41
N ASN A 114 -7.50 7.36 20.92
CA ASN A 114 -7.86 6.20 20.10
C ASN A 114 -9.23 6.42 19.44
N GLU A 115 -10.24 6.85 20.19
CA GLU A 115 -11.57 7.14 19.64
C GLU A 115 -11.49 8.21 18.55
N THR A 116 -10.74 9.29 18.79
CA THR A 116 -10.49 10.35 17.80
C THR A 116 -9.81 9.77 16.55
N ALA A 117 -8.72 9.02 16.71
CA ALA A 117 -8.02 8.42 15.58
C ALA A 117 -8.91 7.48 14.75
N TRP A 118 -9.75 6.67 15.41
CA TRP A 118 -10.72 5.80 14.75
C TRP A 118 -11.78 6.59 13.98
N HIS A 119 -12.34 7.64 14.59
CA HIS A 119 -13.32 8.49 13.93
C HIS A 119 -12.76 9.08 12.62
N PHE A 120 -11.57 9.68 12.68
CA PHE A 120 -10.93 10.29 11.50
C PHE A 120 -10.51 9.28 10.44
N TRP A 121 -10.19 8.04 10.84
CA TRP A 121 -10.00 6.94 9.92
C TRP A 121 -11.28 6.56 9.18
N GLU A 122 -12.42 6.46 9.89
CA GLU A 122 -13.71 6.09 9.27
C GLU A 122 -14.20 7.12 8.25
N ILE A 123 -13.92 8.40 8.49
CA ILE A 123 -14.31 9.50 7.60
C ILE A 123 -13.21 9.91 6.62
N ALA A 124 -12.14 9.10 6.49
CA ALA A 124 -11.07 9.38 5.55
C ALA A 124 -11.61 9.54 4.12
N GLN A 125 -11.16 10.58 3.43
CA GLN A 125 -11.60 10.88 2.08
C GLN A 125 -10.78 10.10 1.07
N TRP A 126 -11.45 9.29 0.25
CA TRP A 126 -10.82 8.46 -0.77
C TRP A 126 -10.86 9.11 -2.14
N PHE A 127 -9.72 9.12 -2.82
CA PHE A 127 -9.55 9.66 -4.16
C PHE A 127 -9.33 8.53 -5.16
N ALA A 128 -10.30 8.36 -6.06
CA ALA A 128 -10.16 7.42 -7.16
C ALA A 128 -9.06 7.88 -8.14
N PRO A 129 -8.28 6.96 -8.71
CA PRO A 129 -7.34 7.31 -9.74
C PRO A 129 -8.06 7.79 -11.02
N PRO A 130 -7.41 8.60 -11.86
CA PRO A 130 -7.95 9.00 -13.16
C PRO A 130 -8.21 7.78 -14.04
N ARG A 131 -9.34 7.78 -14.76
CA ARG A 131 -9.77 6.65 -15.61
C ARG A 131 -8.70 6.21 -16.62
N GLU A 132 -7.92 7.14 -17.15
CA GLU A 132 -6.90 6.87 -18.16
C GLU A 132 -5.54 6.45 -17.56
N ALA A 133 -5.36 6.51 -16.24
CA ALA A 133 -4.11 6.20 -15.53
C ALA A 133 -4.39 5.53 -14.17
N GLN A 134 -4.99 4.34 -14.18
CA GLN A 134 -5.46 3.67 -12.96
C GLN A 134 -4.42 2.78 -12.27
N GLU A 135 -3.29 2.51 -12.94
CA GLU A 135 -2.44 1.39 -12.54
C GLU A 135 -1.45 1.79 -11.44
N TYR A 136 -0.80 2.93 -11.59
CA TYR A 136 0.34 3.29 -10.76
C TYR A 136 0.21 4.67 -10.14
N LEU A 137 0.29 4.72 -8.81
CA LEU A 137 0.55 5.95 -8.06
C LEU A 137 2.05 6.25 -8.10
N ALA A 138 2.46 7.20 -8.94
CA ALA A 138 3.87 7.49 -9.19
C ALA A 138 4.47 8.44 -8.16
N ARG A 139 3.83 9.59 -7.94
CA ARG A 139 4.32 10.64 -7.02
C ARG A 139 3.15 11.33 -6.34
N VAL A 140 3.38 11.80 -5.12
CA VAL A 140 2.45 12.64 -4.36
C VAL A 140 3.28 13.76 -3.73
N SER A 141 2.78 14.99 -3.80
CA SER A 141 3.47 16.16 -3.26
C SER A 141 2.46 17.16 -2.73
N TRP A 142 2.70 17.66 -1.52
CA TRP A 142 1.96 18.80 -0.98
C TRP A 142 2.38 20.09 -1.68
N LEU A 143 1.40 20.97 -1.89
CA LEU A 143 1.58 22.29 -2.46
C LEU A 143 1.62 23.34 -1.33
N PRO A 144 2.21 24.53 -1.57
CA PRO A 144 2.31 25.57 -0.54
C PRO A 144 0.97 26.10 -0.02
N ASP A 145 -0.12 25.90 -0.76
CA ASP A 145 -1.47 26.32 -0.39
C ASP A 145 -2.26 25.28 0.41
N GLY A 146 -1.59 24.22 0.89
CA GLY A 146 -2.19 23.16 1.69
C GLY A 146 -2.93 22.09 0.88
N SER A 147 -3.07 22.24 -0.44
CA SER A 147 -3.57 21.16 -1.30
C SER A 147 -2.45 20.20 -1.71
N ALA A 148 -2.78 19.11 -2.42
CA ALA A 148 -1.79 18.14 -2.89
C ALA A 148 -1.91 17.88 -4.40
N CYS A 149 -0.77 17.57 -5.02
CA CYS A 149 -0.67 17.12 -6.39
C CYS A 149 -0.26 15.63 -6.42
N VAL A 150 -0.83 14.90 -7.37
CA VAL A 150 -0.61 13.46 -7.53
C VAL A 150 -0.36 13.13 -8.99
N GLN A 151 0.65 12.30 -9.23
CA GLN A 151 0.94 11.74 -10.55
C GLN A 151 0.50 10.29 -10.61
N TRP A 152 -0.35 10.00 -11.56
CA TRP A 152 -0.83 8.66 -11.88
C TRP A 152 -0.31 8.22 -13.24
N GLN A 153 -0.03 6.93 -13.42
CA GLN A 153 0.34 6.36 -14.71
C GLN A 153 -0.52 5.17 -15.09
N ASN A 154 -0.74 5.00 -16.39
CA ASN A 154 -1.37 3.82 -16.93
C ASN A 154 -0.42 2.62 -16.92
N ARG A 155 -0.98 1.43 -17.15
CA ARG A 155 -0.23 0.17 -17.09
C ARG A 155 0.91 0.08 -18.11
N THR A 156 0.74 0.70 -19.27
CA THR A 156 1.78 0.72 -20.32
C THR A 156 2.83 1.80 -20.09
N GLN A 157 2.66 2.65 -19.06
CA GLN A 157 3.51 3.81 -18.77
C GLN A 157 3.66 4.80 -19.93
N THR A 158 2.65 4.85 -20.81
CA THR A 158 2.59 5.78 -21.95
C THR A 158 1.67 6.97 -21.67
N THR A 159 0.98 7.00 -20.54
CA THR A 159 0.13 8.11 -20.12
C THR A 159 0.38 8.43 -18.66
N LEU A 160 0.75 9.68 -18.39
CA LEU A 160 0.83 10.24 -17.04
C LEU A 160 -0.26 11.29 -16.88
N VAL A 161 -1.01 11.20 -15.78
CA VAL A 161 -2.01 12.20 -15.40
C VAL A 161 -1.59 12.86 -14.11
N LEU A 162 -1.40 14.17 -14.17
CA LEU A 162 -1.19 15.02 -13.01
C LEU A 162 -2.55 15.54 -12.54
N VAL A 163 -2.93 15.22 -11.30
CA VAL A 163 -4.14 15.74 -10.66
C VAL A 163 -3.81 16.58 -9.44
N ARG A 164 -4.67 17.54 -9.12
CA ARG A 164 -4.71 18.24 -7.85
C ARG A 164 -5.87 17.71 -7.03
N LEU A 165 -5.64 17.43 -5.76
CA LEU A 165 -6.67 17.01 -4.82
C LEU A 165 -7.36 18.24 -4.22
N ASP A 166 -8.67 18.18 -4.16
CA ASP A 166 -9.52 19.04 -3.35
C ASP A 166 -9.89 18.26 -2.09
N LEU A 167 -9.21 18.57 -0.99
CA LEU A 167 -9.35 17.90 0.30
C LEU A 167 -10.58 18.35 1.09
N GLU A 168 -11.21 19.45 0.67
CA GLU A 168 -12.45 19.91 1.30
C GLU A 168 -13.63 19.08 0.76
N HIS A 169 -13.65 18.88 -0.56
CA HIS A 169 -14.76 18.21 -1.24
C HIS A 169 -14.49 16.71 -1.54
N GLY A 170 -13.30 16.20 -1.26
CA GLY A 170 -12.93 14.81 -1.56
C GLY A 170 -12.89 14.52 -3.06
N THR A 171 -12.55 15.51 -3.89
CA THR A 171 -12.48 15.36 -5.35
C THR A 171 -11.08 15.59 -5.89
N SER A 172 -10.87 15.30 -7.17
CA SER A 172 -9.62 15.65 -7.85
C SER A 172 -9.89 16.33 -9.17
N LYS A 173 -8.97 17.23 -9.55
CA LYS A 173 -8.99 17.96 -10.81
C LYS A 173 -7.73 17.64 -11.60
N THR A 174 -7.89 17.20 -12.83
CA THR A 174 -6.77 17.04 -13.76
C THR A 174 -6.12 18.40 -14.05
N LEU A 175 -4.82 18.49 -13.81
CA LEU A 175 -4.00 19.65 -14.14
C LEU A 175 -3.30 19.47 -15.49
N HIS A 176 -2.78 18.27 -15.75
CA HIS A 176 -2.02 17.96 -16.94
C HIS A 176 -2.15 16.48 -17.31
N VAL A 177 -2.06 16.21 -18.61
CA VAL A 177 -1.97 14.85 -19.15
C VAL A 177 -0.82 14.81 -20.14
N GLU A 178 0.16 13.96 -19.86
CA GLU A 178 1.29 13.68 -20.73
C GLU A 178 1.07 12.32 -21.41
N ARG A 179 1.38 12.24 -22.71
CA ARG A 179 1.28 11.00 -23.50
C ARG A 179 2.56 10.77 -24.27
N SER A 180 3.01 9.52 -24.29
CA SER A 180 4.13 9.01 -25.08
C SER A 180 3.61 8.05 -26.14
N ASP A 181 4.18 8.12 -27.35
CA ASP A 181 3.93 7.18 -28.44
C ASP A 181 4.84 5.94 -28.38
N VAL A 182 5.78 5.93 -27.43
CA VAL A 182 6.73 4.85 -27.14
C VAL A 182 6.58 4.33 -25.73
#